data_AF-A0A1M4PNR2-F1
#
_entry.id   AF-A0A1M4PNR2-F1
#
_cell.length_a   1.000
_cell.length_b   1.000
_cell.length_c   1.000
_cell.angle_alpha   90.00
_cell.angle_beta   90.00
_cell.angle_gamma   90.00
#
_symmetry.space_group_name_H-M   'P 1'
#
loop_
_entity.id
_entity.type
_entity.pdbx_description
1 polymer ?
#
loop_
_entity_poly.entity_id
_entity_poly.type
_entity_poly.pdbx_seq_one_letter_code
_entity_poly.pdbx_strand_id
1 'polypeptide(L)' 'MVNITQVKGKIIKETMINSSLDLAKVLLEKGKVAVIPGMGFGDDDYIRLSYATSMENIEEGLGRIKDIIENN' A
#
# COMPACT_ATOMS: atom_id res chain seq x y z
N MET A 1 -6.62 7.28 6.81
CA MET A 1 -6.62 6.69 5.46
C MET A 1 -5.50 7.37 4.67
N VAL A 2 -4.87 6.66 3.75
CA VAL A 2 -3.73 7.15 2.96
C VAL A 2 -4.19 7.29 1.52
N ASN A 3 -4.03 8.47 0.92
CA ASN A 3 -4.37 8.72 -0.48
C ASN A 3 -3.34 8.06 -1.40
N ILE A 4 -3.80 7.38 -2.45
CA ILE A 4 -2.95 6.62 -3.37
C ILE A 4 -3.05 7.11 -4.82
N THR A 5 -3.73 8.23 -5.07
CA THR A 5 -3.93 8.76 -6.43
C THR A 5 -2.60 9.03 -7.16
N GLN A 6 -1.54 9.39 -6.44
CA GLN A 6 -0.21 9.64 -7.00
C GLN A 6 0.50 8.39 -7.54
N VAL A 7 0.06 7.19 -7.15
CA VAL A 7 0.62 5.91 -7.62
C VAL A 7 -0.29 5.19 -8.60
N LYS A 8 -1.55 5.64 -8.77
CA LYS A 8 -2.44 5.09 -9.80
C LYS A 8 -1.89 5.35 -11.21
N GLY A 9 -2.04 4.36 -12.08
CA GLY A 9 -1.50 4.34 -13.44
C GLY A 9 0.01 4.05 -13.54
N LYS A 10 0.72 3.90 -12.42
CA LYS A 10 2.14 3.52 -12.41
C LYS A 10 2.31 2.00 -12.37
N ILE A 11 3.45 1.53 -12.86
CA ILE A 11 3.89 0.15 -12.69
C ILE A 11 4.82 0.14 -11.47
N ILE A 12 4.50 -0.68 -10.47
CA ILE A 12 5.30 -0.89 -9.27
C ILE A 12 5.60 -2.38 -9.18
N LYS A 13 6.89 -2.76 -9.13
CA LYS A 13 7.34 -4.15 -9.03
C LYS A 13 6.57 -5.09 -9.97
N GLU A 14 6.55 -4.73 -11.26
CA GLU A 14 5.91 -5.48 -12.37
C GLU A 14 4.37 -5.49 -12.34
N THR A 15 3.73 -4.74 -11.44
CA THR A 15 2.27 -4.68 -11.32
C THR A 15 1.75 -3.29 -11.64
N MET A 16 0.77 -3.18 -12.53
CA MET A 16 0.07 -1.93 -12.82
C MET A 16 -0.92 -1.61 -11.70
N ILE A 17 -0.82 -0.42 -11.13
CA ILE A 17 -1.69 0.01 -10.03
C ILE A 17 -2.88 0.78 -10.59
N ASN A 18 -4.03 0.14 -10.73
CA ASN A 18 -5.27 0.81 -11.17
C ASN A 18 -6.24 1.05 -10.01
N SER A 19 -6.15 0.21 -8.97
CA SER A 19 -7.05 0.22 -7.81
C SER A 19 -6.30 0.17 -6.48
N SER A 20 -6.99 0.50 -5.40
CA SER A 20 -6.51 0.28 -4.03
C SER A 20 -6.23 -1.19 -3.72
N LEU A 21 -6.92 -2.11 -4.40
CA LEU A 21 -6.68 -3.55 -4.29
C LEU A 21 -5.36 -3.96 -4.94
N ASP A 22 -5.03 -3.41 -6.11
CA ASP A 22 -3.75 -3.69 -6.79
C ASP A 22 -2.57 -3.27 -5.92
N LEU A 23 -2.64 -2.05 -5.35
CA LEU A 23 -1.60 -1.58 -4.43
C LEU A 23 -1.50 -2.47 -3.19
N ALA A 24 -2.63 -2.84 -2.59
CA ALA A 24 -2.65 -3.73 -1.43
C ALA A 24 -2.01 -5.09 -1.74
N LYS A 25 -2.27 -5.63 -2.95
CA LYS A 25 -1.69 -6.91 -3.41
C LYS A 25 -0.17 -6.81 -3.57
N VAL A 26 0.34 -5.76 -4.20
CA VAL A 26 1.79 -5.57 -4.39
C VAL A 26 2.51 -5.41 -3.05
N LEU A 27 1.96 -4.59 -2.16
CA LEU A 27 2.51 -4.40 -0.81
C LEU A 27 2.53 -5.72 -0.02
N LEU A 28 1.51 -6.56 -0.17
CA LEU A 28 1.45 -7.87 0.47
C LEU A 28 2.46 -8.86 -0.13
N GLU A 29 2.45 -9.04 -1.45
CA GLU A 29 3.24 -10.08 -2.13
C GLU A 29 4.73 -9.76 -2.12
N LYS A 30 5.09 -8.50 -2.44
CA LYS A 30 6.48 -8.05 -2.61
C LYS A 30 7.02 -7.40 -1.33
N GLY A 31 6.21 -6.57 -0.66
CA GLY A 31 6.62 -5.84 0.54
C GLY A 31 6.39 -6.58 1.86
N LYS A 32 5.64 -7.68 1.86
CA LYS A 32 5.20 -8.39 3.09
C LYS A 32 4.47 -7.46 4.07
N VAL A 33 3.70 -6.50 3.55
CA VAL A 33 2.87 -5.59 4.35
C VAL A 33 1.41 -5.74 3.95
N ALA A 34 0.58 -6.20 4.89
CA ALA A 34 -0.85 -6.27 4.71
C ALA A 34 -1.50 -4.90 4.99
N VAL A 35 -2.23 -4.39 4.00
CA VAL A 35 -3.02 -3.15 4.12
C VAL A 35 -4.46 -3.42 3.70
N ILE A 36 -5.36 -2.52 4.09
CA ILE A 36 -6.78 -2.67 3.79
C ILE A 36 -7.12 -1.78 2.59
N PRO A 37 -7.58 -2.35 1.45
CA PRO A 37 -7.95 -1.57 0.28
C PRO A 37 -9.22 -0.76 0.56
N GLY A 38 -9.24 0.51 0.14
CA GLY A 38 -10.39 1.40 0.34
C GLY A 38 -11.57 1.07 -0.57
N MET A 39 -11.38 0.33 -1.68
CA MET A 39 -12.49 -0.08 -2.56
C MET A 39 -13.57 -0.86 -1.81
N GLY A 40 -13.19 -1.66 -0.80
CA GLY A 40 -14.13 -2.41 0.03
C GLY A 40 -15.00 -1.51 0.93
N PHE A 41 -14.67 -0.23 1.02
CA PHE A 41 -15.34 0.80 1.83
C PHE A 41 -15.90 1.94 0.98
N GLY A 42 -15.92 1.80 -0.35
CA GLY A 42 -16.48 2.78 -1.28
C GLY A 42 -15.54 3.91 -1.70
N ASP A 43 -14.25 3.85 -1.33
CA ASP A 43 -13.27 4.86 -1.72
C ASP A 43 -11.98 4.22 -2.22
N ASP A 44 -11.90 4.02 -3.53
CA ASP A 44 -10.77 3.33 -4.18
C ASP A 44 -9.51 4.20 -4.30
N ASP A 45 -9.58 5.49 -3.97
CA ASP A 45 -8.42 6.39 -3.99
C ASP A 45 -7.61 6.32 -2.69
N TYR A 46 -8.00 5.45 -1.75
CA TYR A 46 -7.37 5.33 -0.45
C TYR A 46 -7.10 3.88 -0.04
N ILE A 47 -6.14 3.74 0.88
CA ILE A 47 -5.94 2.53 1.69
C ILE A 47 -5.98 2.86 3.18
N ARG A 48 -6.21 1.86 4.02
CA ARG A 48 -6.18 1.99 5.47
C ARG A 48 -5.03 1.19 6.08
N LEU A 49 -4.25 1.88 6.91
CA LEU A 49 -3.22 1.30 7.76
C LEU A 49 -3.78 1.14 9.19
N SER A 50 -3.53 -0.02 9.80
CA SER A 50 -3.76 -0.20 11.23
C SER A 50 -2.53 0.31 11.98
N TYR A 51 -2.75 1.14 13.00
CA TYR A 51 -1.70 1.63 13.90
C TYR A 51 -1.80 1.01 15.30
N ALA A 52 -2.72 0.06 15.52
CA ALA A 52 -2.89 -0.65 16.78
C ALA A 52 -1.83 -1.76 16.94
N THR A 53 -0.55 -1.37 16.98
CA THR A 53 0.61 -2.25 17.12
C THR A 53 1.79 -1.49 17.74
N SER A 54 2.98 -2.10 17.86
CA SER A 54 4.18 -1.44 18.39
C SER A 54 4.74 -0.39 17.43
N MET A 55 5.48 0.59 17.97
CA MET A 55 6.19 1.58 17.15
C MET A 55 7.20 0.94 16.20
N GLU A 56 7.90 -0.10 16.65
CA GLU A 56 8.85 -0.87 15.83
C GLU A 56 8.18 -1.47 14.59
N ASN A 57 7.01 -2.11 14.75
CA ASN A 57 6.25 -2.66 13.63
C ASN A 57 5.75 -1.57 12.67
N ILE A 58 5.40 -0.39 13.20
CA ILE A 58 4.97 0.76 12.38
C ILE A 58 6.14 1.27 11.54
N GLU A 59 7.30 1.48 12.15
CA GLU A 59 8.51 1.95 11.47
C GLU A 59 8.96 0.96 10.39
N GLU A 60 9.02 -0.33 10.71
CA GLU A 60 9.36 -1.39 9.77
C GLU A 60 8.35 -1.47 8.61
N GLY A 61 7.06 -1.44 8.92
CA GLY A 61 6.00 -1.49 7.91
C GLY A 61 6.04 -0.31 6.94
N LEU A 62 6.24 0.91 7.47
CA LEU A 62 6.40 2.12 6.65
C LEU A 62 7.68 2.08 5.81
N GLY A 63 8.79 1.57 6.36
CA GLY A 63 10.04 1.35 5.62
C GLY A 63 9.84 0.43 4.41
N ARG A 64 9.20 -0.71 4.62
CA ARG A 64 8.86 -1.65 3.52
C ARG A 64 7.94 -1.03 2.47
N ILE A 65 6.93 -0.26 2.90
CA ILE A 65 6.05 0.47 1.97
C ILE A 65 6.87 1.46 1.12
N LYS A 66 7.75 2.24 1.76
CA LYS A 66 8.64 3.18 1.08
C LYS A 66 9.51 2.46 0.06
N ASP A 67 10.15 1.35 0.44
CA ASP A 67 11.02 0.58 -0.45
C ASP A 67 10.28 0.05 -1.68
N ILE A 68 9.03 -0.38 -1.53
CA ILE A 68 8.22 -0.84 -2.66
C ILE A 68 7.82 0.31 -3.59
N ILE A 69 7.53 1.49 -3.05
CA ILE A 69 7.06 2.63 -3.85
C ILE A 69 8.21 3.38 -4.52
N GLU A 70 9.34 3.57 -3.85
CA GLU A 70 10.45 4.41 -4.32
C GLU A 70 11.50 3.63 -5.14
N ASN A 71 11.82 2.38 -4.78
CA ASN A 71 12.84 1.60 -5.47
C ASN A 71 12.25 0.87 -6.69
N ASN A 72 11.82 1.64 -7.70
CA ASN A 72 11.41 1.10 -9.02
C ASN A 72 12.60 0.65 -9.84
#